data_AF-A0A523RTX2-F1
#
_entry.id   AF-A0A523RTX2-F1
#
_cell.length_a   1.000
_cell.length_b   1.000
_cell.length_c   1.000
_cell.angle_alpha   90.00
_cell.angle_beta   90.00
_cell.angle_gamma   90.00
#
_symmetry.space_group_name_H-M   'P 1'
#
loop_
_entity.id
_entity.type
_entity.pdbx_description
1 polymer ?
#
loop_
_entity_poly.entity_id
_entity_poly.type
_entity_poly.pdbx_seq_one_letter_code
_entity_poly.pdbx_strand_id
1 'polypeptide(L)'
;MKKKKDLLTALNKGLDLEEDFIVRLGPYCRAYIASSELSQAEKKEAETILSVLESDSAKHKRVVEGLIKDLETGEKDGHQEDTI
;
A
#
# COMPACT_ATOMS: atom_id res chain seq x y z
N MET A 1 -17.87 -14.64 -11.68
CA MET A 1 -17.88 -13.24 -11.19
C MET A 1 -17.61 -13.07 -9.69
N LYS A 2 -18.18 -13.88 -8.78
CA LYS A 2 -17.99 -13.70 -7.31
C LYS A 2 -16.52 -13.63 -6.85
N LYS A 3 -15.68 -14.58 -7.26
CA LYS A 3 -14.25 -14.64 -6.88
C LYS A 3 -13.47 -13.36 -7.24
N LYS A 4 -13.76 -12.75 -8.39
CA LYS A 4 -13.12 -11.49 -8.84
C LYS A 4 -13.53 -10.33 -7.93
N LYS A 5 -14.82 -10.20 -7.63
CA LYS A 5 -15.34 -9.17 -6.73
C LYS A 5 -14.75 -9.30 -5.31
N ASP A 6 -14.64 -10.54 -4.82
CA ASP A 6 -14.04 -10.81 -3.51
C ASP A 6 -12.55 -10.43 -3.50
N LEU A 7 -11.82 -10.74 -4.57
CA LEU A 7 -10.40 -10.35 -4.73
C LEU A 7 -10.23 -8.83 -4.83
N LEU A 8 -11.02 -8.14 -5.65
CA LEU A 8 -10.99 -6.67 -5.74
C LEU A 8 -11.32 -6.02 -4.39
N THR A 9 -12.25 -6.59 -3.63
CA THR A 9 -12.57 -6.11 -2.27
C THR A 9 -11.38 -6.27 -1.34
N ALA A 10 -10.66 -7.39 -1.41
CA ALA A 10 -9.47 -7.63 -0.61
C ALA A 10 -8.31 -6.70 -1.00
N LEU A 11 -8.09 -6.47 -2.30
CA LEU A 11 -7.06 -5.56 -2.80
C LEU A 11 -7.34 -4.11 -2.40
N ASN A 12 -8.57 -3.63 -2.56
CA ASN A 12 -8.94 -2.27 -2.13
C ASN A 12 -8.74 -2.08 -0.62
N LYS A 13 -9.10 -3.07 0.20
CA LYS A 13 -8.78 -3.02 1.64
C LYS A 13 -7.29 -2.97 1.92
N GLY A 14 -6.48 -3.71 1.15
CA GLY A 14 -5.02 -3.63 1.24
C GLY A 14 -4.51 -2.24 0.88
N LEU A 15 -5.05 -1.65 -0.19
CA LEU A 15 -4.72 -0.29 -0.62
C LEU A 15 -5.07 0.74 0.47
N ASP A 16 -6.27 0.65 1.06
CA ASP A 16 -6.70 1.53 2.16
C ASP A 16 -5.74 1.47 3.35
N LEU A 17 -5.21 0.28 3.68
CA LEU A 17 -4.25 0.11 4.78
C LEU A 17 -2.90 0.76 4.48
N GLU A 18 -2.38 0.61 3.26
CA GLU A 18 -1.12 1.25 2.87
C GLU A 18 -1.27 2.78 2.80
N GLU A 19 -2.41 3.27 2.31
CA GLU A 19 -2.71 4.71 2.31
C GLU A 19 -2.85 5.27 3.73
N ASP A 20 -3.53 4.57 4.63
CA ASP A 20 -3.63 4.98 6.03
C ASP A 20 -2.26 4.99 6.71
N PHE A 21 -1.40 4.01 6.41
CA PHE A 21 -0.03 4.02 6.90
C PHE A 21 0.73 5.26 6.42
N ILE A 22 0.72 5.54 5.12
CA ILE A 22 1.45 6.65 4.51
C ILE A 22 0.94 8.01 4.99
N VAL A 23 -0.38 8.19 5.05
CA VAL A 23 -1.00 9.50 5.32
C VAL A 23 -1.11 9.78 6.82
N ARG A 24 -1.32 8.74 7.64
CA ARG A 24 -1.63 8.91 9.07
C ARG A 24 -0.54 8.34 9.98
N LEU A 25 -0.24 7.04 9.88
CA LEU A 25 0.63 6.38 10.84
C LEU A 25 2.09 6.80 10.72
N GLY A 26 2.63 6.90 9.51
CA GLY A 26 4.00 7.35 9.26
C GLY A 26 4.27 8.73 9.87
N PRO A 27 3.48 9.76 9.53
CA PRO A 27 3.59 11.09 10.15
C PRO A 27 3.42 11.08 11.67
N TYR A 28 2.48 10.29 12.21
CA TYR A 28 2.29 10.15 13.65
C TYR A 28 3.53 9.56 14.34
N CYS A 29 4.07 8.45 13.81
CA CYS A 29 5.27 7.81 14.34
C CYS A 29 6.48 8.76 14.28
N ARG A 30 6.63 9.52 13.19
CA ARG A 30 7.69 10.52 13.05
C ARG A 30 7.60 11.61 14.11
N ALA A 31 6.39 12.14 14.32
CA ALA A 31 6.14 13.13 15.37
C ALA A 31 6.43 12.56 16.76
N TYR A 32 5.99 11.33 17.02
CA TYR A 32 6.23 10.64 18.29
C TYR A 32 7.72 10.42 18.56
N ILE A 33 8.49 9.96 17.58
CA ILE A 33 9.96 9.80 17.71
C ILE A 33 10.59 11.15 18.04
N ALA A 34 10.22 12.21 17.32
CA ALA A 34 10.76 13.55 17.55
C ALA A 34 10.49 14.05 18.98
N SER A 35 9.27 13.88 19.48
CA SER A 35 8.86 14.33 20.82
C SER A 35 9.24 13.39 21.97
N SER A 36 9.71 12.18 21.68
CA SER A 36 10.06 11.19 22.71
C SER A 36 11.29 11.59 23.53
N GLU A 37 11.40 11.03 24.74
CA GLU A 37 12.56 11.16 25.62
C GLU A 37 13.72 10.21 25.26
N LEU A 38 13.66 9.56 24.09
CA LEU A 38 14.71 8.68 23.59
C LEU A 38 16.03 9.44 23.40
N SER A 39 17.13 8.73 23.57
CA SER A 39 18.46 9.23 23.19
C SER A 39 18.53 9.49 21.68
N GLN A 40 19.51 10.30 21.26
CA GLN A 40 19.71 10.57 19.83
C GLN A 40 20.03 9.31 19.01
N ALA A 41 20.71 8.33 19.61
CA ALA A 41 21.01 7.06 18.96
C ALA A 41 19.73 6.24 18.71
N GLU A 42 18.87 6.13 19.72
CA GLU A 42 17.58 5.42 19.62
C GLU A 42 16.63 6.13 18.65
N LYS A 43 16.58 7.47 18.65
CA LYS A 43 15.79 8.23 17.67
C LYS A 43 16.22 7.92 16.24
N LYS A 44 17.53 7.91 15.98
CA LYS A 44 18.08 7.59 14.66
C LYS A 44 17.76 6.16 14.24
N GLU A 45 17.81 5.20 15.16
CA GLU A 45 17.42 3.82 14.89
C GLU A 45 15.92 3.71 14.56
N ALA A 46 15.06 4.33 15.36
CA ALA A 46 13.62 4.37 15.13
C ALA A 46 13.25 5.05 13.79
N GLU A 47 13.92 6.16 13.46
CA GLU A 47 13.76 6.85 12.16
C GLU A 47 14.19 5.98 10.99
N THR A 48 15.25 5.20 11.16
CA THR A 48 15.72 4.26 10.12
C THR A 48 14.69 3.17 9.88
N ILE A 49 14.15 2.57 10.95
CA ILE A 49 13.09 1.56 10.85
C ILE A 49 11.84 2.16 10.19
N LEU A 50 11.41 3.35 10.64
CA LEU A 50 10.24 4.03 10.08
C LEU A 50 10.42 4.32 8.58
N SER A 51 11.60 4.77 8.16
CA SER A 51 11.92 5.04 6.75
C SER A 51 11.82 3.79 5.88
N VAL A 52 12.26 2.63 6.39
CA VAL A 52 12.10 1.35 5.69
C VAL A 52 10.62 1.00 5.54
N LEU A 53 9.83 1.15 6.59
CA LEU A 53 8.39 0.86 6.56
C LEU A 53 7.63 1.79 5.59
N GLU A 54 7.93 3.10 5.58
CA GLU A 54 7.37 4.07 4.64
C GLU A 54 7.71 3.70 3.18
N SER A 55 8.95 3.29 2.93
CA SER A 55 9.40 2.84 1.60
C SER A 55 8.68 1.58 1.13
N ASP A 56 8.52 0.60 2.02
CA ASP A 56 7.84 -0.66 1.69
C ASP A 56 6.34 -0.46 1.49
N SER A 57 5.70 0.34 2.33
CA SER A 57 4.29 0.72 2.16
C SER A 57 4.04 1.39 0.81
N ALA A 58 4.92 2.30 0.39
CA ALA A 58 4.83 2.93 -0.93
C ALA A 58 5.07 1.95 -2.11
N LYS A 59 5.84 0.87 -1.91
CA LYS A 59 5.98 -0.20 -2.90
C LYS A 59 4.73 -1.08 -2.94
N HIS A 60 4.22 -1.48 -1.78
CA HIS A 60 3.01 -2.30 -1.69
C HIS A 60 1.82 -1.60 -2.32
N LYS A 61 1.62 -0.30 -2.02
CA LYS A 61 0.61 0.53 -2.67
C LYS A 61 0.66 0.39 -4.20
N ARG A 62 1.84 0.62 -4.80
CA ARG A 62 2.03 0.51 -6.26
C ARG A 62 1.74 -0.88 -6.81
N VAL A 63 2.13 -1.93 -6.08
CA VAL A 63 1.84 -3.32 -6.47
C VAL A 63 0.34 -3.59 -6.44
N VAL A 64 -0.35 -3.17 -5.38
CA VAL A 64 -1.79 -3.36 -5.22
C VAL A 64 -2.57 -2.56 -6.28
N GLU A 65 -2.19 -1.30 -6.54
CA GLU A 65 -2.76 -0.50 -7.63
C GLU A 65 -2.57 -1.17 -9.00
N GLY A 66 -1.39 -1.75 -9.25
CA GLY A 66 -1.12 -2.53 -10.46
C GLY A 66 -2.03 -3.74 -10.59
N LEU A 67 -2.19 -4.53 -9.52
CA LEU A 67 -3.06 -5.70 -9.51
C LEU A 67 -4.54 -5.34 -9.70
N ILE A 68 -5.01 -4.24 -9.10
CA ILE A 68 -6.38 -3.74 -9.31
C ILE A 68 -6.57 -3.37 -10.78
N LYS A 69 -5.62 -2.60 -11.34
CA LYS A 69 -5.66 -2.20 -12.74
C LYS A 69 -5.68 -3.41 -13.67
N ASP A 70 -4.80 -4.39 -13.46
CA ASP A 70 -4.74 -5.61 -14.29
C ASP A 70 -6.04 -6.41 -14.22
N LEU A 71 -6.68 -6.49 -13.05
CA LEU A 71 -7.98 -7.13 -12.91
C LEU A 71 -9.10 -6.37 -13.62
N GLU A 72 -9.06 -5.05 -13.65
CA GLU A 72 -10.04 -4.20 -14.34
C GLU A 72 -9.82 -4.16 -15.86
N THR A 73 -8.56 -4.12 -16.32
CA THR A 73 -8.21 -4.03 -17.75
C THR A 73 -8.16 -5.39 -18.44
N GLY A 74 -7.85 -6.47 -17.73
CA GLY A 74 -7.95 -7.84 -18.25
C GLY A 74 -9.39 -8.24 -18.66
N GLU A 75 -10.39 -7.43 -18.30
CA GLU A 75 -11.77 -7.54 -18.80
C GLU A 75 -11.97 -6.88 -20.18
N LYS A 76 -11.10 -5.95 -20.60
CA LYS A 76 -11.23 -5.24 -21.88
C LYS A 76 -10.65 -6.03 -23.06
N ASP A 77 -9.63 -6.84 -22.82
CA ASP A 77 -8.95 -7.60 -23.88
C ASP A 77 -9.59 -9.00 -24.13
N GLY A 78 -10.46 -9.47 -23.22
CA GLY A 78 -11.13 -10.77 -23.31
C GLY A 78 -12.41 -10.84 -24.16
N HIS A 79 -12.68 -9.82 -24.98
CA HIS A 79 -13.88 -9.75 -25.84
C HIS A 79 -13.56 -9.60 -27.35
N GLN A 80 -12.35 -9.97 -27.77
CA GLN A 80 -11.97 -10.02 -29.20
C GLN A 80 -11.50 -11.40 -29.67
N GLU A 81 -12.19 -12.48 -29.31
CA GLU A 81 -12.09 -13.73 -30.08
C GLU A 81 -13.48 -14.35 -30.21
N ASP A 82 -14.19 -13.94 -31.28
CA ASP A 82 -15.03 -14.81 -32.12
C ASP A 82 -15.87 -13.96 -33.08
N THR A 83 -15.25 -13.45 -34.15
CA THR A 83 -15.97 -13.29 -35.44
C THR A 83 -14.96 -13.25 -36.60
N ILE A 84 -14.85 -14.39 -37.31
CA ILE A 84 -15.00 -14.62 -38.77
C ILE A 84 -14.18 -15.87 -39.14
#